data_AF-A0A2D7QSP8-F1
#
_entry.id   AF-A0A2D7QSP8-F1
#
_cell.length_a   1.000
_cell.length_b   1.000
_cell.length_c   1.000
_cell.angle_alpha   90.00
_cell.angle_beta   90.00
_cell.angle_gamma   90.00
#
_symmetry.space_group_name_H-M   'P 1'
#
loop_
_entity.id
_entity.type
_entity.pdbx_description
1 polymer ?
#
loop_
_entity_poly.entity_id
_entity_poly.type
_entity_poly.pdbx_seq_one_letter_code
_entity_poly.pdbx_strand_id
1 'polypeptide(L)'
;MTINNDNELIETMGLLMLINNQARQGGILTIVPIVDQVKESFLQKSLQMAIDSYDPESIKETLNTEIDSTNAYKCLAVEGICMLASNETTEVMEERFKTYLSAED
;
A
#
# COMPACT_ATOMS: atom_id res chain seq x y z
N MET A 1 17.85 7.01 19.53
CA MET A 1 16.40 6.75 19.71
C MET A 1 15.91 6.24 18.38
N THR A 2 16.20 4.97 18.10
CA THR A 2 15.86 4.31 16.84
C THR A 2 14.41 3.92 16.98
N ILE A 3 13.52 4.77 16.47
CA ILE A 3 12.08 4.47 16.49
C ILE A 3 11.86 3.38 15.43
N ASN A 4 11.14 2.36 15.87
CA ASN A 4 10.94 1.05 15.27
C ASN A 4 10.33 1.15 13.86
N ASN A 5 11.10 0.86 12.82
CA ASN A 5 10.59 0.76 11.43
C ASN A 5 9.49 -0.31 11.30
N ASP A 6 9.52 -1.33 12.16
CA ASP A 6 8.67 -2.52 12.08
C ASP A 6 7.20 -2.23 12.37
N ASN A 7 6.92 -1.35 13.34
CA ASN A 7 5.55 -1.01 13.67
C ASN A 7 4.87 -0.26 12.52
N GLU A 8 5.55 0.72 11.91
CA GLU A 8 4.99 1.47 10.78
C GLU A 8 4.77 0.57 9.56
N LEU A 9 5.66 -0.40 9.32
CA LEU A 9 5.49 -1.42 8.28
C LEU A 9 4.25 -2.28 8.55
N ILE A 10 4.12 -2.84 9.75
CA ILE A 10 3.00 -3.72 10.14
C ILE A 10 1.67 -2.97 10.08
N GLU A 11 1.63 -1.73 10.59
CA GLU A 11 0.43 -0.89 10.53
C GLU A 11 -0.01 -0.62 9.09
N THR A 12 0.94 -0.33 8.20
CA THR A 12 0.69 -0.06 6.79
C THR A 12 0.24 -1.31 6.05
N MET A 13 0.89 -2.45 6.29
CA MET A 13 0.46 -3.74 5.77
C MET A 13 -0.99 -4.04 6.15
N GLY A 14 -1.32 -3.91 7.44
CA GLY A 14 -2.66 -4.17 7.95
C GLY A 14 -3.70 -3.26 7.29
N LEU A 15 -3.37 -1.98 7.11
CA LEU A 15 -4.23 -1.02 6.42
C LEU A 15 -4.44 -1.41 4.95
N LEU A 16 -3.37 -1.74 4.21
CA LEU A 16 -3.45 -2.12 2.79
C LEU A 16 -4.25 -3.40 2.58
N MET A 17 -4.06 -4.41 3.45
CA MET A 17 -4.84 -5.65 3.42
C MET A 17 -6.32 -5.41 3.72
N LEU A 18 -6.62 -4.54 4.70
CA LEU A 18 -7.99 -4.14 5.02
C LEU A 18 -8.64 -3.47 3.81
N ILE A 19 -7.95 -2.50 3.20
CA ILE A 19 -8.42 -1.79 2.00
C ILE A 19 -8.64 -2.78 0.86
N ASN A 20 -7.73 -3.74 0.63
CA ASN A 20 -7.89 -4.74 -0.43
C ASN A 20 -9.14 -5.59 -0.22
N ASN A 21 -9.33 -6.07 1.00
CA ASN A 21 -10.49 -6.89 1.33
C ASN A 21 -11.80 -6.10 1.16
N GLN A 22 -11.83 -4.84 1.59
CA GLN A 22 -13.01 -3.97 1.43
C GLN A 22 -13.28 -3.64 -0.05
N ALA A 23 -12.25 -3.29 -0.81
CA ALA A 23 -12.36 -3.03 -2.25
C ALA A 23 -12.93 -4.24 -3.00
N ARG A 24 -12.54 -5.46 -2.62
CA ARG A 24 -13.05 -6.70 -3.23
C ARG A 24 -14.47 -7.05 -2.82
N GLN A 25 -14.85 -6.82 -1.56
CA GLN A 25 -16.18 -7.18 -1.05
C GLN A 25 -17.25 -6.14 -1.39
N GLY A 26 -16.92 -4.85 -1.27
CA GLY A 26 -17.87 -3.74 -1.39
C GLY A 26 -17.59 -2.79 -2.55
N GLY A 27 -16.50 -3.00 -3.30
CA GLY A 27 -16.09 -2.12 -4.39
C GLY A 27 -15.30 -0.90 -3.90
N ILE A 28 -14.70 -0.18 -4.86
CA ILE A 28 -13.76 0.93 -4.62
C ILE A 28 -14.37 2.10 -3.81
N LEU A 29 -15.69 2.25 -3.82
CA LEU A 29 -16.38 3.31 -3.08
C LEU A 29 -16.31 3.11 -1.56
N THR A 30 -16.13 1.87 -1.10
CA THR A 30 -16.03 1.56 0.34
C THR A 30 -14.69 1.96 0.94
N ILE A 31 -13.66 2.08 0.11
CA ILE A 31 -12.31 2.42 0.58
C ILE A 31 -12.04 3.92 0.60
N VAL A 32 -12.76 4.72 -0.20
CA VAL A 32 -12.66 6.20 -0.20
C VAL A 32 -12.66 6.83 1.20
N PRO A 33 -13.62 6.52 2.11
CA PRO A 33 -13.62 7.11 3.46
C PRO A 33 -12.48 6.59 4.35
N ILE A 34 -11.91 5.43 4.04
CA ILE A 34 -10.73 4.90 4.75
C ILE A 34 -9.50 5.71 4.32
N VAL A 35 -9.34 5.92 3.01
CA VAL A 35 -8.25 6.69 2.42
C VAL A 35 -8.28 8.15 2.87
N ASP A 36 -9.47 8.76 3.01
CA ASP A 36 -9.61 10.13 3.50
C ASP A 36 -9.11 10.30 4.96
N GLN A 37 -9.21 9.25 5.77
CA GLN A 37 -8.73 9.24 7.16
C GLN A 37 -7.22 8.96 7.30
N VAL A 38 -6.55 8.58 6.20
CA VAL A 38 -5.10 8.35 6.21
C VAL A 38 -4.37 9.68 6.42
N LYS A 39 -3.63 9.78 7.53
CA LYS A 39 -2.93 11.01 7.92
C LYS A 39 -1.64 11.25 7.13
N GLU A 40 -1.05 10.19 6.60
CA GLU A 40 0.21 10.26 5.88
C GLU A 40 -0.06 10.65 4.43
N SER A 41 0.44 11.81 4.02
CA SER A 41 0.10 12.42 2.74
C SER A 41 0.55 11.60 1.54
N PHE A 42 1.69 10.90 1.64
CA PHE A 42 2.14 10.02 0.56
C PHE A 42 1.21 8.80 0.42
N LEU A 43 0.90 8.12 1.52
CA LEU A 43 -0.01 6.97 1.52
C LEU A 43 -1.42 7.34 1.04
N GLN A 44 -1.94 8.48 1.50
CA GLN A 44 -3.24 8.99 1.06
C GLN A 44 -3.27 9.28 -0.45
N LYS A 45 -2.29 10.03 -0.95
CA LYS A 45 -2.18 10.38 -2.38
C LYS A 45 -2.08 9.14 -3.25
N SER A 46 -1.23 8.19 -2.86
CA SER A 46 -1.02 6.96 -3.62
C SER A 46 -2.26 6.06 -3.61
N LEU A 47 -2.98 5.95 -2.49
CA LEU A 47 -4.26 5.25 -2.42
C LEU A 47 -5.36 5.91 -3.27
N GLN A 48 -5.41 7.24 -3.32
CA GLN A 48 -6.32 7.96 -4.22
C GLN A 48 -6.04 7.62 -5.69
N MET A 49 -4.76 7.57 -6.09
CA MET A 49 -4.39 7.17 -7.46
C MET A 49 -4.91 5.77 -7.83
N ALA A 50 -4.87 4.81 -6.90
CA ALA A 50 -5.46 3.48 -7.14
C ALA A 50 -6.99 3.54 -7.28
N ILE A 51 -7.67 4.42 -6.54
CA ILE A 51 -9.12 4.63 -6.65
C ILE A 51 -9.50 5.28 -7.99
N ASP A 52 -8.73 6.26 -8.44
CA ASP A 52 -8.93 7.00 -9.69
C ASP A 52 -8.66 6.18 -10.96
N SER A 53 -8.49 4.85 -10.84
CA SER A 53 -8.24 3.92 -11.95
C SER A 53 -6.97 4.24 -12.75
N TYR A 54 -5.93 4.74 -12.07
CA TYR A 54 -4.62 4.85 -12.69
C TYR A 54 -4.03 3.47 -12.96
N ASP A 55 -3.31 3.35 -14.07
CA ASP A 55 -2.62 2.12 -14.42
C ASP A 55 -1.54 1.79 -13.37
N PRO A 56 -1.47 0.53 -12.88
CA PRO A 56 -0.50 0.13 -11.86
C PRO A 56 0.95 0.48 -12.22
N GLU A 57 1.34 0.37 -13.49
CA GLU A 57 2.70 0.76 -13.93
C GLU A 57 2.91 2.27 -13.79
N SER A 58 1.92 3.07 -14.17
CA SER A 58 1.99 4.54 -14.09
C SER A 58 2.02 5.02 -12.63
N ILE A 59 1.23 4.41 -11.75
CA ILE A 59 1.27 4.68 -10.30
C ILE A 59 2.66 4.37 -9.78
N LYS A 60 3.18 3.18 -10.09
CA LYS A 60 4.49 2.71 -9.62
C LYS A 60 5.63 3.60 -10.12
N GLU A 61 5.66 4.01 -11.39
CA GLU A 61 6.66 4.96 -11.90
C GLU A 61 6.57 6.29 -11.16
N THR A 62 5.37 6.87 -11.07
CA THR A 62 5.17 8.16 -10.41
C THR A 62 5.65 8.11 -8.96
N LEU A 63 5.21 7.12 -8.19
CA LEU A 63 5.59 7.00 -6.80
C LEU A 63 7.06 6.64 -6.64
N ASN A 64 7.64 5.76 -7.48
CA ASN A 64 9.08 5.46 -7.45
C ASN A 64 9.95 6.68 -7.72
N THR A 65 9.47 7.66 -8.50
CA THR A 65 10.21 8.92 -8.65
C THR A 65 10.12 9.84 -7.44
N GLU A 66 9.10 9.68 -6.58
CA GLU A 66 8.92 10.47 -5.36
C GLU A 66 9.50 9.80 -4.10
N ILE A 67 9.78 8.50 -4.15
CA ILE A 67 10.31 7.73 -3.01
C ILE A 67 11.76 7.32 -3.22
N ASP A 68 12.47 7.15 -2.10
CA ASP A 68 13.81 6.59 -2.10
C ASP A 68 13.71 5.06 -1.90
N SER A 69 14.32 4.26 -2.78
CA SER A 69 14.29 2.79 -2.68
C SER A 69 14.88 2.23 -1.38
N THR A 70 15.56 3.07 -0.60
CA THR A 70 16.06 2.73 0.74
C THR A 70 14.97 2.72 1.81
N ASN A 71 13.79 3.27 1.53
CA ASN A 71 12.69 3.34 2.49
C ASN A 71 11.72 2.16 2.28
N ALA A 72 11.89 1.12 3.10
CA ALA A 72 11.07 -0.09 3.06
C ALA A 72 9.56 0.20 3.22
N TYR A 73 9.18 1.13 4.12
CA TYR A 73 7.78 1.52 4.32
C TYR A 73 7.16 2.05 3.01
N LYS A 74 7.87 2.95 2.33
CA LYS A 74 7.40 3.54 1.07
C LYS A 74 7.36 2.52 -0.05
N CYS A 75 8.37 1.65 -0.15
CA CYS A 75 8.37 0.57 -1.14
C CYS A 75 7.18 -0.38 -0.95
N LEU A 76 6.92 -0.78 0.29
CA LEU A 76 5.78 -1.61 0.64
C LEU A 76 4.45 -0.95 0.29
N ALA A 77 4.29 0.33 0.60
CA ALA A 77 3.11 1.09 0.26
C ALA A 77 2.85 1.10 -1.26
N VAL A 78 3.88 1.41 -2.05
CA VAL A 78 3.78 1.43 -3.53
C VAL A 78 3.35 0.07 -4.07
N GLU A 79 3.98 -1.01 -3.60
CA GLU A 79 3.62 -2.36 -4.04
C GLU A 79 2.18 -2.71 -3.66
N GLY A 80 1.77 -2.46 -2.41
CA GLY A 80 0.42 -2.77 -1.99
C GLY A 80 -0.63 -1.99 -2.77
N ILE A 81 -0.38 -0.72 -3.08
CA ILE A 81 -1.29 0.13 -3.86
C ILE A 81 -1.38 -0.33 -5.31
N CYS A 82 -0.27 -0.77 -5.88
CA CYS A 82 -0.23 -1.38 -7.21
C CYS A 82 -1.09 -2.66 -7.27
N MET A 83 -1.05 -3.49 -6.22
CA MET A 83 -1.87 -4.71 -6.11
C MET A 83 -3.36 -4.38 -5.96
N LEU A 84 -3.70 -3.33 -5.19
CA LEU A 84 -5.06 -2.81 -5.08
C LEU A 84 -5.61 -2.40 -6.47
N ALA A 85 -4.83 -1.61 -7.21
CA ALA A 85 -5.21 -1.16 -8.56
C ALA A 85 -5.35 -2.32 -9.56
N SER A 86 -4.54 -3.37 -9.40
CA SER A 86 -4.58 -4.57 -10.24
C SER A 86 -5.70 -5.55 -9.88
N ASN A 87 -6.49 -5.24 -8.84
CA ASN A 87 -7.57 -6.10 -8.33
C ASN A 87 -7.04 -7.51 -7.93
N GLU A 88 -5.83 -7.56 -7.38
CA GLU A 88 -5.18 -8.79 -6.91
C GLU A 88 -5.84 -9.34 -5.64
N THR A 89 -5.59 -10.62 -5.37
CA THR A 89 -6.11 -11.26 -4.16
C THR A 89 -5.30 -10.90 -2.92
N THR A 90 -5.97 -10.89 -1.77
CA THR A 90 -5.33 -10.63 -0.47
C THR A 90 -4.22 -11.64 -0.17
N GLU A 91 -4.36 -12.88 -0.64
CA GLU A 91 -3.35 -13.93 -0.51
C GLU A 91 -2.04 -13.56 -1.22
N VAL A 92 -2.10 -13.05 -2.44
CA VAL A 92 -0.90 -12.61 -3.20
C VAL A 92 -0.23 -11.42 -2.51
N MET A 93 -1.03 -10.47 -2.03
CA MET A 93 -0.54 -9.32 -1.27
C MET A 93 0.17 -9.76 0.02
N GLU A 94 -0.38 -10.71 0.77
CA GLU A 94 0.24 -11.29 1.96
C GLU A 94 1.56 -11.98 1.65
N GLU A 95 1.63 -12.77 0.57
CA GLU A 95 2.88 -13.41 0.16
C GLU A 95 3.98 -12.40 -0.16
N ARG A 96 3.62 -11.27 -0.79
CA ARG A 96 4.56 -10.19 -1.06
C ARG A 96 4.98 -9.47 0.19
N PHE A 97 4.06 -9.19 1.09
CA PHE A 97 4.35 -8.55 2.37
C PHE A 97 5.26 -9.41 3.26
N LYS A 98 5.14 -10.75 3.21
CA LYS A 98 6.06 -11.65 3.91
C LYS A 98 7.52 -11.44 3.52
N THR A 99 7.84 -11.02 2.29
CA THR A 99 9.24 -10.78 1.91
C THR A 99 9.83 -9.57 2.60
N TYR A 100 9.01 -8.61 3.02
CA TYR A 100 9.43 -7.45 3.80
C TYR A 100 9.62 -7.78 5.28
N LEU A 101 8.82 -8.72 5.82
CA LEU A 101 8.94 -9.23 7.20
C LEU A 101 10.05 -10.30 7.34
N SER A 102 10.37 -11.03 6.27
CA SER A 102 11.37 -12.11 6.28
C SER A 102 12.75 -11.66 5.80
N ALA A 103 12.93 -10.37 5.49
CA ALA A 103 14.22 -9.80 5.09
C ALA A 103 15.19 -9.61 6.28
N GLU A 104 14.75 -9.94 7.50
CA GLU A 104 15.58 -10.03 8.69
C GLU A 104 15.85 -11.49 9.06
N ASP A 105 16.81 -12.09 8.36
CA ASP A 105 17.73 -13.09 8.93
C ASP A 105 19.18 -12.60 8.69
#